data_AF-A0A544TGD0-F1
#
_entry.id   AF-A0A544TGD0-F1
#
_cell.length_a   1.000
_cell.length_b   1.000
_cell.length_c   1.000
_cell.angle_alpha   90.00
_cell.angle_beta   90.00
_cell.angle_gamma   90.00
#
_symmetry.space_group_name_H-M   'P 1'
#
loop_
_entity.id
_entity.type
_entity.pdbx_description
1 polymer ?
#
loop_
_entity_poly.entity_id
_entity_poly.type
_entity_poly.pdbx_seq_one_letter_code
_entity_poly.pdbx_strand_id
1 'polypeptide(L)'
;MLEFETNDDQLAIIKVIGVGGGGNNAVNRMIEHGVQGVDFIAVNTDAQALKMSKAEVKLQIGGKLTRGLGAGANPEVGKKAAEESKEQIEEALRGADMVFVTAGMGGGTGTGAAPVIAQIAREIGALTVGVVTRPFTFEGRKRSTQAVGGINMMKESVDTLIVIPNDRLLEIVDKNTPMLEAFREADNVLRQGVQGISELIAVPGLINLDFADVKTIMANKGAASMGIGISSGENRASEAAKKAISSPLLETSIDGATGVLMNITGGSNLSLFEVQEAADIVASASDEEVNMIFGSVINEQLKDEIVVTVIATGFNEELLHQKQPRSTGFGSARAQQAATTTPIREQRKEEQPKQQERQVTSHQQEDALDIPTFLRNRQRRN
;
A
#
# COMPACT_ATOMS: atom_id res chain seq x y z
N MET A 1 -25.73 -34.40 -32.60
CA MET A 1 -25.70 -32.99 -32.19
C MET A 1 -24.65 -32.91 -31.10
N LEU A 2 -23.50 -32.31 -31.39
CA LEU A 2 -22.58 -31.89 -30.35
C LEU A 2 -23.24 -30.67 -29.72
N GLU A 3 -23.77 -30.84 -28.51
CA GLU A 3 -24.12 -29.70 -27.67
C GLU A 3 -22.81 -28.97 -27.40
N PHE A 4 -22.62 -27.85 -28.08
CA PHE A 4 -21.70 -26.84 -27.60
C PHE A 4 -22.33 -26.34 -26.30
N GLU A 5 -21.80 -26.79 -25.16
CA GLU A 5 -21.90 -26.01 -23.93
C GLU A 5 -21.34 -24.64 -24.29
N THR A 6 -22.24 -23.69 -24.53
CA THR A 6 -21.89 -22.28 -24.53
C THR A 6 -21.24 -22.06 -23.17
N ASN A 7 -19.94 -21.72 -23.17
CA ASN A 7 -19.33 -21.06 -22.03
C ASN A 7 -20.22 -19.85 -21.75
N ASP A 8 -21.17 -19.99 -20.83
CA ASP A 8 -21.84 -18.86 -20.21
C ASP A 8 -20.74 -17.89 -19.79
N ASP A 9 -20.89 -16.62 -20.14
CA ASP A 9 -19.97 -15.53 -19.83
C ASP A 9 -19.54 -15.61 -18.35
N GLN A 10 -18.45 -16.33 -18.07
CA GLN A 10 -17.94 -16.51 -16.72
C GLN A 10 -17.33 -15.18 -16.32
N LEU A 11 -18.13 -14.38 -15.61
CA LEU A 11 -17.66 -13.20 -14.91
C LEU A 11 -16.49 -13.62 -14.01
N ALA A 12 -15.40 -12.86 -14.05
CA ALA A 12 -14.21 -13.13 -13.26
C ALA A 12 -14.57 -13.22 -11.77
N ILE A 13 -14.09 -14.25 -11.08
CA ILE A 13 -14.34 -14.46 -9.66
C ILE A 13 -13.38 -13.57 -8.87
N ILE A 14 -13.91 -12.52 -8.27
CA ILE A 14 -13.16 -11.54 -7.48
C ILE A 14 -13.38 -11.79 -5.99
N LYS A 15 -12.30 -11.98 -5.24
CA LYS A 15 -12.34 -12.13 -3.77
C LYS A 15 -11.65 -10.95 -3.10
N VAL A 16 -12.26 -10.42 -2.04
CA VAL A 16 -11.72 -9.32 -1.23
C VAL A 16 -11.42 -9.83 0.18
N ILE A 17 -10.14 -9.89 0.51
CA ILE A 17 -9.66 -10.31 1.83
C ILE A 17 -9.29 -9.10 2.67
N GLY A 18 -10.02 -8.89 3.76
CA GLY A 18 -9.65 -7.99 4.84
C GLY A 18 -8.76 -8.68 5.86
N VAL A 19 -7.54 -8.17 6.08
CA VAL A 19 -6.56 -8.76 7.01
C VAL A 19 -6.34 -7.86 8.23
N GLY A 20 -6.62 -8.41 9.41
CA GLY A 20 -6.48 -7.71 10.69
C GLY A 20 -7.56 -6.65 10.92
N GLY A 21 -7.36 -5.79 11.92
CA GLY A 21 -8.39 -4.81 12.33
C GLY A 21 -8.77 -3.81 11.23
N GLY A 22 -7.79 -3.14 10.62
CA GLY A 22 -8.04 -2.16 9.56
C GLY A 22 -8.65 -2.79 8.30
N GLY A 23 -8.13 -3.94 7.86
CA GLY A 23 -8.67 -4.66 6.71
C GLY A 23 -10.11 -5.15 6.94
N ASN A 24 -10.39 -5.74 8.12
CA ASN A 24 -11.75 -6.14 8.49
C ASN A 24 -12.70 -4.95 8.55
N ASN A 25 -12.22 -3.79 9.00
CA ASN A 25 -13.02 -2.58 9.00
C ASN A 25 -13.38 -2.17 7.58
N ALA A 26 -12.41 -2.04 6.68
CA ALA A 26 -12.65 -1.71 5.27
C ALA A 26 -13.64 -2.68 4.60
N VAL A 27 -13.48 -4.00 4.80
CA VAL A 27 -14.41 -5.01 4.28
C VAL A 27 -15.83 -4.80 4.80
N ASN A 28 -16.01 -4.57 6.10
CA ASN A 28 -17.34 -4.28 6.64
C ASN A 28 -17.99 -3.05 5.98
N ARG A 29 -17.19 -2.04 5.60
CA ARG A 29 -17.70 -0.81 4.97
C ARG A 29 -18.03 -1.04 3.50
N MET A 30 -17.25 -1.86 2.79
CA MET A 30 -17.58 -2.31 1.44
C MET A 30 -18.93 -3.03 1.42
N ILE A 31 -19.18 -3.92 2.39
CA ILE A 31 -20.46 -4.62 2.53
C ILE A 31 -21.60 -3.64 2.87
N GLU A 32 -21.37 -2.72 3.79
CA GLU A 32 -22.37 -1.70 4.17
C GLU A 32 -22.77 -0.77 3.03
N HIS A 33 -21.83 -0.47 2.13
CA HIS A 33 -22.07 0.34 0.94
C HIS A 33 -22.56 -0.48 -0.26
N GLY A 34 -22.73 -1.80 -0.09
CA GLY A 34 -23.30 -2.67 -1.13
C GLY A 34 -22.41 -2.86 -2.34
N VAL A 35 -21.08 -2.90 -2.18
CA VAL A 35 -20.17 -3.28 -3.28
C VAL A 35 -20.54 -4.67 -3.79
N GLN A 36 -20.82 -4.79 -5.08
CA GLN A 36 -21.36 -6.00 -5.71
C GLN A 36 -20.29 -6.79 -6.47
N GLY A 37 -20.59 -8.06 -6.77
CA GLY A 37 -19.76 -8.89 -7.64
C GLY A 37 -18.42 -9.31 -7.04
N VAL A 38 -18.31 -9.28 -5.70
CA VAL A 38 -17.11 -9.70 -4.97
C VAL A 38 -17.45 -10.56 -3.77
N ASP A 39 -16.63 -11.57 -3.51
CA ASP A 39 -16.74 -12.41 -2.31
C ASP A 39 -15.88 -11.82 -1.18
N PHE A 40 -16.51 -11.52 -0.04
CA PHE A 40 -15.81 -10.95 1.10
C PHE A 40 -15.31 -12.02 2.07
N ILE A 41 -14.02 -11.92 2.42
CA ILE A 41 -13.34 -12.77 3.40
C ILE A 41 -12.71 -11.87 4.47
N ALA A 42 -13.01 -12.14 5.74
CA ALA A 42 -12.34 -11.49 6.86
C ALA A 42 -11.34 -12.45 7.50
N VAL A 43 -10.11 -12.00 7.69
CA VAL A 43 -9.00 -12.79 8.26
C VAL A 43 -8.43 -12.07 9.48
N ASN A 44 -8.44 -12.73 10.64
CA ASN A 44 -7.88 -12.10 11.84
C ASN A 44 -7.36 -13.12 12.86
N THR A 45 -6.38 -12.72 13.66
CA THR A 45 -5.94 -13.46 14.87
C THR A 45 -6.81 -13.14 16.07
N ASP A 46 -7.51 -12.00 16.06
CA ASP A 46 -8.46 -11.60 17.10
C ASP A 46 -9.87 -12.15 16.80
N ALA A 47 -10.32 -13.08 17.65
CA ALA A 47 -11.62 -13.72 17.51
C ALA A 47 -12.79 -12.78 17.83
N GLN A 48 -12.60 -11.76 18.68
CA GLN A 48 -13.64 -10.79 18.99
C GLN A 48 -13.91 -9.88 17.80
N ALA A 49 -12.84 -9.36 17.20
CA ALA A 49 -12.93 -8.55 15.99
C ALA A 49 -13.60 -9.33 14.84
N LEU A 50 -13.29 -10.62 14.70
CA LEU A 50 -13.86 -11.46 13.64
C LEU A 50 -15.36 -11.72 13.82
N LYS A 51 -15.85 -11.84 15.06
CA LYS A 51 -17.30 -11.98 15.34
C LYS A 51 -18.10 -10.77 14.86
N MET A 52 -17.50 -9.57 14.92
CA MET A 52 -18.10 -8.33 14.43
C MET A 52 -18.02 -8.16 12.90
N SER A 53 -17.34 -9.05 12.18
CA SER A 53 -17.26 -8.97 10.73
C SER A 53 -18.61 -9.29 10.10
N LYS A 54 -18.94 -8.56 9.03
CA LYS A 54 -20.09 -8.77 8.16
C LYS A 54 -19.78 -9.69 6.97
N ALA A 55 -18.52 -10.04 6.76
CA ALA A 55 -18.11 -10.95 5.70
C ALA A 55 -18.74 -12.33 5.87
N GLU A 56 -19.09 -12.97 4.74
CA GLU A 56 -19.65 -14.31 4.71
C GLU A 56 -18.63 -15.34 5.20
N VAL A 57 -17.39 -15.21 4.73
CA VAL A 57 -16.28 -16.07 5.15
C VAL A 57 -15.46 -15.38 6.23
N LYS A 58 -15.30 -16.06 7.36
CA LYS A 58 -14.56 -15.56 8.53
C LYS A 58 -13.48 -16.57 8.90
N LEU A 59 -12.23 -16.19 8.73
CA LEU A 59 -11.09 -17.07 8.93
C LEU A 59 -10.25 -16.58 10.12
N GLN A 60 -10.27 -17.35 11.19
CA GLN A 60 -9.42 -17.12 12.35
C GLN A 60 -8.07 -17.78 12.12
N ILE A 61 -6.99 -16.99 12.04
CA ILE A 61 -5.63 -17.50 11.88
C ILE A 61 -4.88 -17.57 13.21
N GLY A 62 -3.90 -18.47 13.30
CA GLY A 62 -3.02 -18.58 14.48
C GLY A 62 -3.77 -18.91 15.77
N GLY A 63 -4.77 -19.80 15.69
CA GLY A 63 -5.59 -20.18 16.84
C GLY A 63 -4.75 -20.80 17.97
N LYS A 64 -3.72 -21.60 17.63
CA LYS A 64 -2.81 -22.19 18.62
C LYS A 64 -1.85 -21.15 19.19
N LEU A 65 -1.34 -20.26 18.33
CA LEU A 65 -0.34 -19.26 18.70
C LEU A 65 -0.90 -18.12 19.57
N THR A 66 -2.05 -17.58 19.20
CA THR A 66 -2.62 -16.36 19.80
C THR A 66 -3.76 -16.64 20.77
N ARG A 67 -4.32 -17.86 20.73
CA ARG A 67 -5.54 -18.23 21.48
C ARG A 67 -6.73 -17.30 21.19
N GLY A 68 -6.74 -16.66 20.01
CA GLY A 68 -7.79 -15.73 19.60
C GLY A 68 -7.69 -14.32 20.19
N LEU A 69 -6.56 -13.95 20.80
CA LEU A 69 -6.34 -12.67 21.47
C LEU A 69 -5.62 -11.62 20.60
N GLY A 70 -5.36 -11.95 19.33
CA GLY A 70 -4.65 -11.05 18.43
C GLY A 70 -3.12 -11.19 18.48
N ALA A 71 -2.44 -10.50 17.56
CA ALA A 71 -0.98 -10.57 17.39
C ALA A 71 -0.17 -9.59 18.27
N GLY A 72 -0.82 -8.81 19.16
CA GLY A 72 -0.14 -7.91 20.10
C GLY A 72 0.77 -6.85 19.45
N ALA A 73 0.37 -6.32 18.28
CA ALA A 73 1.18 -5.38 17.47
C ALA A 73 2.58 -5.92 17.06
N ASN A 74 2.73 -7.25 17.01
CA ASN A 74 3.94 -7.91 16.55
C ASN A 74 3.73 -8.54 15.16
N PRO A 75 4.37 -8.01 14.09
CA PRO A 75 4.28 -8.57 12.74
C PRO A 75 4.70 -10.03 12.64
N GLU A 76 5.72 -10.46 13.38
CA GLU A 76 6.20 -11.85 13.34
C GLU A 76 5.14 -12.84 13.85
N VAL A 77 4.31 -12.42 14.83
CA VAL A 77 3.19 -13.24 15.30
C VAL A 77 2.11 -13.32 14.23
N GLY A 78 1.83 -12.21 13.53
CA GLY A 78 0.90 -12.18 12.41
C GLY A 78 1.33 -13.09 11.26
N LYS A 79 2.62 -13.06 10.91
CA LYS A 79 3.23 -13.91 9.88
C LYS A 79 3.09 -15.40 10.23
N LYS A 80 3.56 -15.79 11.41
CA LYS A 80 3.47 -17.18 11.88
C LYS A 80 2.04 -17.68 11.99
N ALA A 81 1.10 -16.81 12.36
CA ALA A 81 -0.32 -17.13 12.39
C ALA A 81 -0.87 -17.46 10.99
N ALA A 82 -0.46 -16.70 9.96
CA ALA A 82 -0.85 -16.99 8.58
C ALA A 82 -0.22 -18.29 8.06
N GLU A 83 1.06 -18.52 8.36
CA GLU A 83 1.77 -19.76 8.02
C GLU A 83 1.13 -21.00 8.68
N GLU A 84 0.70 -20.88 9.96
CA GLU A 84 -0.03 -21.94 10.68
C GLU A 84 -1.34 -22.33 9.97
N SER A 85 -2.00 -21.36 9.33
CA SER A 85 -3.31 -21.50 8.71
C SER A 85 -3.25 -21.51 7.17
N LYS A 86 -2.08 -21.83 6.57
CA LYS A 86 -1.88 -21.77 5.11
C LYS A 86 -2.95 -22.54 4.33
N GLU A 87 -3.22 -23.78 4.70
CA GLU A 87 -4.19 -24.65 4.02
C GLU A 87 -5.60 -24.06 4.04
N GLN A 88 -6.00 -23.43 5.15
CA GLN A 88 -7.32 -22.81 5.27
C GLN A 88 -7.43 -21.56 4.38
N ILE A 89 -6.35 -20.80 4.26
CA ILE A 89 -6.27 -19.60 3.41
C ILE A 89 -6.32 -20.02 1.93
N GLU A 90 -5.54 -21.03 1.54
CA GLU A 90 -5.55 -21.60 0.19
C GLU A 90 -6.95 -22.07 -0.21
N GLU A 91 -7.64 -22.77 0.68
CA GLU A 91 -9.00 -23.26 0.40
C GLU A 91 -10.00 -22.11 0.24
N ALA A 92 -9.92 -21.08 1.09
CA ALA A 92 -10.79 -19.91 0.98
C ALA A 92 -10.56 -19.12 -0.32
N LEU A 93 -9.32 -19.13 -0.82
CA LEU A 93 -8.91 -18.42 -2.03
C LEU A 93 -9.09 -19.20 -3.32
N ARG A 94 -9.31 -20.51 -3.26
CA ARG A 94 -9.45 -21.38 -4.41
C ARG A 94 -10.51 -20.84 -5.40
N GLY A 95 -10.18 -20.91 -6.68
CA GLY A 95 -11.06 -20.49 -7.79
C GLY A 95 -11.15 -18.99 -8.02
N ALA A 96 -10.38 -18.15 -7.31
CA ALA A 96 -10.34 -16.72 -7.57
C ALA A 96 -9.49 -16.39 -8.81
N ASP A 97 -10.05 -15.61 -9.73
CA ASP A 97 -9.28 -15.02 -10.84
C ASP A 97 -8.51 -13.79 -10.35
N MET A 98 -9.08 -13.07 -9.38
CA MET A 98 -8.52 -11.86 -8.80
C MET A 98 -8.72 -11.82 -7.29
N VAL A 99 -7.68 -11.40 -6.57
CA VAL A 99 -7.71 -11.28 -5.11
C VAL A 99 -7.25 -9.89 -4.70
N PHE A 100 -8.13 -9.17 -4.01
CA PHE A 100 -7.76 -7.94 -3.30
C PHE A 100 -7.36 -8.28 -1.86
N VAL A 101 -6.15 -7.90 -1.48
CA VAL A 101 -5.68 -8.03 -0.09
C VAL A 101 -5.64 -6.64 0.53
N THR A 102 -6.58 -6.36 1.44
CA THR A 102 -6.66 -5.09 2.15
C THR A 102 -6.24 -5.19 3.60
N ALA A 103 -5.34 -4.29 4.03
CA ALA A 103 -4.80 -4.30 5.38
C ALA A 103 -4.30 -2.91 5.82
N GLY A 104 -4.42 -2.63 7.12
CA GLY A 104 -3.74 -1.49 7.75
C GLY A 104 -2.33 -1.88 8.20
N MET A 105 -1.32 -1.19 7.67
CA MET A 105 0.09 -1.47 7.98
C MET A 105 0.52 -0.80 9.28
N GLY A 106 1.48 -1.42 9.96
CA GLY A 106 2.00 -0.94 11.26
C GLY A 106 1.37 -1.63 12.47
N GLY A 107 0.39 -2.50 12.28
CA GLY A 107 -0.11 -3.43 13.29
C GLY A 107 0.68 -4.75 13.34
N GLY A 108 0.14 -5.76 14.02
CA GLY A 108 0.71 -7.12 14.03
C GLY A 108 0.14 -8.00 12.93
N THR A 109 -1.17 -8.23 12.95
CA THR A 109 -1.86 -9.13 12.01
C THR A 109 -1.77 -8.65 10.58
N GLY A 110 -2.20 -7.43 10.27
CA GLY A 110 -2.18 -6.90 8.90
C GLY A 110 -0.76 -6.91 8.31
N THR A 111 0.19 -6.30 9.00
CA THR A 111 1.60 -6.20 8.57
C THR A 111 2.26 -7.55 8.31
N GLY A 112 2.00 -8.56 9.15
CA GLY A 112 2.66 -9.86 9.06
C GLY A 112 1.93 -10.89 8.20
N ALA A 113 0.59 -10.93 8.28
CA ALA A 113 -0.22 -11.94 7.59
C ALA A 113 -0.56 -11.54 6.16
N ALA A 114 -0.74 -10.25 5.85
CA ALA A 114 -1.15 -9.83 4.52
C ALA A 114 -0.14 -10.24 3.42
N PRO A 115 1.19 -10.12 3.61
CA PRO A 115 2.16 -10.58 2.61
C PRO A 115 2.06 -12.09 2.35
N VAL A 116 1.87 -12.88 3.41
CA VAL A 116 1.74 -14.34 3.31
C VAL A 116 0.48 -14.70 2.52
N ILE A 117 -0.65 -14.05 2.83
CA ILE A 117 -1.93 -14.28 2.12
C ILE A 117 -1.82 -13.86 0.65
N ALA A 118 -1.17 -12.72 0.36
CA ALA A 118 -0.94 -12.25 -1.00
C ALA A 118 -0.06 -13.23 -1.80
N GLN A 119 1.00 -13.75 -1.18
CA GLN A 119 1.85 -14.75 -1.81
C GLN A 119 1.06 -16.02 -2.14
N ILE A 120 0.20 -16.49 -1.23
CA ILE A 120 -0.69 -17.64 -1.48
C ILE A 120 -1.62 -17.37 -2.66
N ALA A 121 -2.21 -16.18 -2.74
CA ALA A 121 -3.08 -15.79 -3.86
C ALA A 121 -2.34 -15.81 -5.21
N ARG A 122 -1.07 -15.36 -5.25
CA ARG A 122 -0.24 -15.46 -6.47
C ARG A 122 0.13 -16.90 -6.80
N GLU A 123 0.46 -17.72 -5.80
CA GLU A 123 0.82 -19.14 -5.99
C GLU A 123 -0.32 -19.94 -6.63
N ILE A 124 -1.59 -19.60 -6.34
CA ILE A 124 -2.77 -20.23 -6.96
C ILE A 124 -3.14 -19.63 -8.33
N GLY A 125 -2.41 -18.62 -8.81
CA GLY A 125 -2.58 -18.03 -10.14
C GLY A 125 -3.52 -16.82 -10.23
N ALA A 126 -4.01 -16.30 -9.10
CA ALA A 126 -4.89 -15.14 -9.08
C ALA A 126 -4.11 -13.84 -9.28
N LEU A 127 -4.69 -12.90 -10.04
CA LEU A 127 -4.19 -11.52 -10.11
C LEU A 127 -4.33 -10.89 -8.72
N THR A 128 -3.21 -10.61 -8.06
CA THR A 128 -3.19 -10.22 -6.66
C THR A 128 -2.89 -8.73 -6.52
N VAL A 129 -3.86 -7.99 -6.00
CA VAL A 129 -3.75 -6.54 -5.77
C VAL A 129 -3.77 -6.25 -4.27
N GLY A 130 -2.70 -5.66 -3.75
CA GLY A 130 -2.65 -5.17 -2.37
C GLY A 130 -3.18 -3.75 -2.29
N VAL A 131 -4.13 -3.48 -1.38
CA VAL A 131 -4.61 -2.11 -1.10
C VAL A 131 -4.43 -1.84 0.40
N VAL A 132 -3.41 -1.07 0.75
CA VAL A 132 -2.93 -1.00 2.14
C VAL A 132 -2.74 0.43 2.61
N THR A 133 -2.99 0.69 3.89
CA THR A 133 -2.77 2.03 4.48
C THR A 133 -1.46 2.13 5.24
N ARG A 134 -0.77 3.26 5.10
CA ARG A 134 0.29 3.68 6.05
C ARG A 134 -0.37 4.36 7.26
N PRO A 135 0.13 4.12 8.49
CA PRO A 135 -0.45 4.71 9.69
C PRO A 135 -0.29 6.24 9.69
N PHE A 136 -1.14 6.94 10.42
CA PHE A 136 -0.96 8.38 10.66
C PHE A 136 0.32 8.64 11.45
N THR A 137 0.94 9.79 11.23
CA THR A 137 2.15 10.22 11.97
C THR A 137 1.91 10.22 13.49
N PHE A 138 0.69 10.55 13.95
CA PHE A 138 0.35 10.57 15.37
C PHE A 138 0.29 9.18 16.02
N GLU A 139 0.16 8.10 15.25
CA GLU A 139 0.15 6.73 15.79
C GLU A 139 1.55 6.28 16.28
N GLY A 140 2.58 7.06 15.95
CA GLY A 140 3.91 6.95 16.49
C GLY A 140 4.90 6.19 15.59
N ARG A 141 6.19 6.47 15.83
CA ARG A 141 7.30 5.98 15.01
C ARG A 141 7.36 4.45 14.91
N LYS A 142 7.02 3.73 15.99
CA LYS A 142 7.03 2.25 16.00
C LYS A 142 6.11 1.66 14.93
N ARG A 143 4.86 2.16 14.81
CA ARG A 143 3.92 1.70 13.78
C ARG A 143 4.41 2.05 12.39
N SER A 144 4.93 3.27 12.19
CA SER A 144 5.49 3.71 10.91
C SER A 144 6.64 2.80 10.46
N THR A 145 7.61 2.48 11.32
CA THR A 145 8.72 1.57 11.00
C THR A 145 8.23 0.16 10.66
N GLN A 146 7.27 -0.37 11.42
CA GLN A 146 6.66 -1.67 11.11
C GLN A 146 5.92 -1.65 9.77
N ALA A 147 5.23 -0.56 9.46
CA ALA A 147 4.49 -0.40 8.22
C ALA A 147 5.41 -0.41 7.00
N VAL A 148 6.54 0.30 7.05
CA VAL A 148 7.54 0.29 5.97
C VAL A 148 8.04 -1.13 5.69
N GLY A 149 8.36 -1.89 6.74
CA GLY A 149 8.75 -3.30 6.59
C GLY A 149 7.67 -4.16 5.94
N GLY A 150 6.42 -4.03 6.40
CA GLY A 150 5.30 -4.78 5.83
C GLY A 150 4.98 -4.41 4.39
N ILE A 151 5.09 -3.13 4.02
CA ILE A 151 4.88 -2.65 2.63
C ILE A 151 5.93 -3.23 1.69
N ASN A 152 7.20 -3.29 2.11
CA ASN A 152 8.26 -3.90 1.30
C ASN A 152 7.99 -5.39 1.06
N MET A 153 7.60 -6.12 2.10
CA MET A 153 7.20 -7.54 1.95
C MET A 153 5.97 -7.71 1.07
N MET A 154 4.95 -6.85 1.22
CA MET A 154 3.75 -6.88 0.38
C MET A 154 4.12 -6.70 -1.10
N LYS A 155 5.00 -5.75 -1.40
CA LYS A 155 5.40 -5.42 -2.78
C LYS A 155 6.02 -6.61 -3.51
N GLU A 156 6.76 -7.45 -2.80
CA GLU A 156 7.32 -8.71 -3.35
C GLU A 156 6.25 -9.79 -3.52
N SER A 157 5.13 -9.68 -2.79
CA SER A 157 4.09 -10.70 -2.66
C SER A 157 2.83 -10.41 -3.49
N VAL A 158 2.73 -9.26 -4.17
CA VAL A 158 1.57 -8.86 -4.99
C VAL A 158 2.01 -8.54 -6.43
N ASP A 159 1.05 -8.50 -7.35
CA ASP A 159 1.29 -8.02 -8.71
C ASP A 159 1.28 -6.48 -8.77
N THR A 160 0.34 -5.86 -8.04
CA THR A 160 0.25 -4.41 -7.84
C THR A 160 -0.04 -4.09 -6.38
N LEU A 161 0.65 -3.08 -5.83
CA LEU A 161 0.47 -2.57 -4.47
C LEU A 161 0.04 -1.10 -4.50
N ILE A 162 -1.20 -0.84 -4.13
CA ILE A 162 -1.73 0.50 -3.87
C ILE A 162 -1.48 0.85 -2.41
N VAL A 163 -0.69 1.89 -2.18
CA VAL A 163 -0.37 2.37 -0.84
C VAL A 163 -1.07 3.69 -0.57
N ILE A 164 -1.95 3.70 0.44
CA ILE A 164 -2.71 4.88 0.85
C ILE A 164 -2.03 5.50 2.08
N PRO A 165 -1.43 6.69 1.95
CA PRO A 165 -0.87 7.41 3.09
C PRO A 165 -1.97 8.08 3.92
N ASN A 166 -2.25 7.58 5.14
CA ASN A 166 -3.29 8.17 5.98
C ASN A 166 -3.04 9.65 6.31
N ASP A 167 -1.78 10.09 6.37
CA ASP A 167 -1.46 11.52 6.58
C ASP A 167 -2.02 12.43 5.48
N ARG A 168 -2.20 11.93 4.24
CA ARG A 168 -2.82 12.72 3.15
C ARG A 168 -4.31 12.92 3.34
N LEU A 169 -4.96 12.05 4.11
CA LEU A 169 -6.37 12.23 4.48
C LEU A 169 -6.55 13.48 5.34
N LEU A 170 -5.54 13.86 6.13
CA LEU A 170 -5.56 15.08 6.95
C LEU A 170 -5.58 16.38 6.11
N GLU A 171 -5.20 16.31 4.83
CA GLU A 171 -5.27 17.43 3.90
C GLU A 171 -6.67 17.59 3.29
N ILE A 172 -7.48 16.52 3.33
CA ILE A 172 -8.81 16.44 2.72
C ILE A 172 -9.89 16.72 3.77
N VAL A 173 -9.68 16.30 5.03
CA VAL A 173 -10.64 16.49 6.12
C VAL A 173 -10.50 17.83 6.83
N ASP A 174 -11.59 18.31 7.43
CA ASP A 174 -11.58 19.54 8.22
C ASP A 174 -10.69 19.42 9.45
N LYS A 175 -10.07 20.53 9.88
CA LYS A 175 -9.18 20.57 11.06
C LYS A 175 -9.85 20.14 12.37
N ASN A 176 -11.17 20.16 12.41
CA ASN A 176 -11.98 19.80 13.58
C ASN A 176 -12.48 18.35 13.54
N THR A 177 -12.09 17.58 12.50
CA THR A 177 -12.53 16.20 12.30
C THR A 177 -12.07 15.32 13.48
N PRO A 178 -13.00 14.65 14.20
CA PRO A 178 -12.65 13.72 15.26
C PRO A 178 -11.80 12.54 14.75
N MET A 179 -10.96 11.99 15.63
CA MET A 179 -10.09 10.85 15.29
C MET A 179 -10.85 9.65 14.71
N LEU A 180 -12.05 9.35 15.24
CA LEU A 180 -12.88 8.26 14.75
C LEU A 180 -13.31 8.47 13.28
N GLU A 181 -13.57 9.72 12.92
CA GLU A 181 -13.96 10.09 11.56
C GLU A 181 -12.76 10.06 10.61
N ALA A 182 -11.57 10.47 11.07
CA ALA A 182 -10.34 10.32 10.29
C ALA A 182 -10.02 8.85 9.94
N PHE A 183 -10.23 7.92 10.87
CA PHE A 183 -10.08 6.48 10.56
C PHE A 183 -11.17 5.96 9.61
N ARG A 184 -12.39 6.50 9.70
CA ARG A 184 -13.46 6.17 8.74
C ARG A 184 -13.10 6.65 7.33
N GLU A 185 -12.46 7.80 7.19
CA GLU A 185 -11.97 8.25 5.89
C GLU A 185 -10.89 7.32 5.32
N ALA A 186 -10.00 6.78 6.15
CA ALA A 186 -9.05 5.77 5.70
C ALA A 186 -9.75 4.49 5.20
N ASP A 187 -10.78 4.03 5.92
CA ASP A 187 -11.62 2.90 5.50
C ASP A 187 -12.36 3.21 4.19
N ASN A 188 -12.85 4.44 4.01
CA ASN A 188 -13.54 4.90 2.80
C ASN A 188 -12.62 4.90 1.58
N VAL A 189 -11.37 5.35 1.73
CA VAL A 189 -10.40 5.32 0.62
C VAL A 189 -10.01 3.89 0.26
N LEU A 190 -9.84 3.00 1.25
CA LEU A 190 -9.64 1.56 0.99
C LEU A 190 -10.82 0.95 0.21
N ARG A 191 -12.05 1.28 0.63
CA ARG A 191 -13.29 0.89 -0.06
C ARG A 191 -13.30 1.37 -1.51
N GLN A 192 -13.01 2.65 -1.74
CA GLN A 192 -13.01 3.22 -3.10
C GLN A 192 -11.94 2.60 -3.99
N GLY A 193 -10.76 2.24 -3.46
CA GLY A 193 -9.73 1.57 -4.25
C GLY A 193 -10.11 0.17 -4.72
N VAL A 194 -10.78 -0.60 -3.87
CA VAL A 194 -11.29 -1.93 -4.27
C VAL A 194 -12.52 -1.79 -5.17
N GLN A 195 -13.48 -0.93 -4.81
CA GLN A 195 -14.69 -0.68 -5.57
C GLN A 195 -14.37 -0.20 -6.99
N GLY A 196 -13.45 0.76 -7.11
CA GLY A 196 -13.07 1.38 -8.37
C GLY A 196 -12.60 0.38 -9.42
N ILE A 197 -11.92 -0.69 -9.01
CA ILE A 197 -11.46 -1.75 -9.93
C ILE A 197 -12.50 -2.86 -10.07
N SER A 198 -13.09 -3.30 -8.96
CA SER A 198 -14.03 -4.43 -8.99
C SER A 198 -15.30 -4.13 -9.80
N GLU A 199 -15.84 -2.92 -9.71
CA GLU A 199 -17.04 -2.53 -10.45
C GLU A 199 -16.82 -2.50 -11.97
N LEU A 200 -15.61 -2.21 -12.44
CA LEU A 200 -15.28 -2.20 -13.87
C LEU A 200 -15.35 -3.59 -14.51
N ILE A 201 -15.25 -4.65 -13.70
CA ILE A 201 -15.17 -6.04 -14.14
C ILE A 201 -16.46 -6.78 -13.79
N ALA A 202 -16.96 -6.56 -12.57
CA ALA A 202 -18.03 -7.38 -11.99
C ALA A 202 -19.44 -6.82 -12.23
N VAL A 203 -19.54 -5.51 -12.48
CA VAL A 203 -20.84 -4.83 -12.69
C VAL A 203 -20.98 -4.46 -14.16
N PRO A 204 -22.12 -4.79 -14.80
CA PRO A 204 -22.40 -4.29 -16.14
C PRO A 204 -22.46 -2.77 -16.18
N GLY A 205 -21.45 -2.15 -16.79
CA GLY A 205 -21.35 -0.74 -17.11
C GLY A 205 -21.72 -0.43 -18.57
N LEU A 206 -21.67 0.87 -18.92
CA LEU A 206 -21.87 1.36 -20.29
C LEU A 206 -20.68 1.01 -21.18
N ILE A 207 -19.48 1.06 -20.61
CA ILE A 207 -18.23 0.67 -21.24
C ILE A 207 -17.54 -0.28 -20.25
N ASN A 208 -17.71 -1.58 -20.49
CA ASN A 208 -17.05 -2.62 -19.71
C ASN A 208 -15.63 -2.80 -20.20
N LEU A 209 -14.73 -3.02 -19.25
CA LEU A 209 -13.39 -3.52 -19.52
C LEU A 209 -13.40 -5.03 -19.35
N ASP A 210 -12.65 -5.74 -20.20
CA ASP A 210 -12.47 -7.16 -19.96
C ASP A 210 -11.40 -7.40 -18.86
N PHE A 211 -11.41 -8.60 -18.30
CA PHE A 211 -10.43 -8.94 -17.26
C PHE A 211 -8.98 -8.96 -17.79
N ALA A 212 -8.79 -9.20 -19.09
CA ALA A 212 -7.46 -9.26 -19.70
C ALA A 212 -6.81 -7.86 -19.80
N ASP A 213 -7.60 -6.82 -20.06
CA ASP A 213 -7.18 -5.42 -20.07
C ASP A 213 -6.70 -5.00 -18.68
N VAL A 214 -7.49 -5.29 -17.65
CA VAL A 214 -7.11 -5.00 -16.25
C VAL A 214 -5.86 -5.79 -15.87
N LYS A 215 -5.78 -7.07 -16.24
CA LYS A 215 -4.60 -7.89 -15.99
C LYS A 215 -3.36 -7.33 -16.69
N THR A 216 -3.48 -6.79 -17.89
CA THR A 216 -2.37 -6.19 -18.64
C THR A 216 -1.82 -4.94 -17.94
N ILE A 217 -2.72 -4.12 -17.37
CA ILE A 217 -2.32 -2.92 -16.62
C ILE A 217 -1.79 -3.26 -15.24
N MET A 218 -2.33 -4.26 -14.52
CA MET A 218 -2.00 -4.50 -13.11
C MET A 218 -1.04 -5.67 -12.85
N ALA A 219 -0.75 -6.53 -13.83
CA ALA A 219 0.17 -7.65 -13.62
C ALA A 219 1.62 -7.17 -13.48
N ASN A 220 2.28 -7.57 -12.39
CA ASN A 220 3.70 -7.33 -12.09
C ASN A 220 4.15 -5.86 -12.24
N LYS A 221 3.31 -4.89 -11.88
CA LYS A 221 3.65 -3.45 -11.95
C LYS A 221 4.27 -2.89 -10.68
N GLY A 222 4.21 -3.63 -9.57
CA GLY A 222 4.78 -3.17 -8.31
C GLY A 222 3.95 -2.04 -7.70
N ALA A 223 4.54 -0.87 -7.46
CA ALA A 223 3.85 0.21 -6.78
C ALA A 223 2.81 0.91 -7.68
N ALA A 224 1.67 1.23 -7.09
CA ALA A 224 0.60 2.00 -7.71
C ALA A 224 0.10 3.10 -6.79
N SER A 225 -0.44 4.15 -7.40
CA SER A 225 -1.05 5.29 -6.71
C SER A 225 -2.48 5.48 -7.20
N MET A 226 -3.36 5.98 -6.33
CA MET A 226 -4.77 6.17 -6.63
C MET A 226 -5.18 7.62 -6.37
N GLY A 227 -5.91 8.21 -7.30
CA GLY A 227 -6.54 9.52 -7.17
C GLY A 227 -8.05 9.41 -7.34
N ILE A 228 -8.79 10.19 -6.56
CA ILE A 228 -10.26 10.18 -6.58
C ILE A 228 -10.74 11.62 -6.67
N GLY A 229 -11.66 11.85 -7.60
CA GLY A 229 -12.34 13.14 -7.78
C GLY A 229 -13.84 12.96 -7.84
N ILE A 230 -14.56 13.80 -7.10
CA ILE A 230 -16.02 13.82 -7.06
C ILE A 230 -16.49 15.22 -7.45
N SER A 231 -17.46 15.30 -8.34
CA SER A 231 -18.04 16.57 -8.75
C SER A 231 -19.50 16.42 -9.21
N SER A 232 -20.21 17.54 -9.25
CA SER A 232 -21.61 17.64 -9.66
C SER A 232 -21.85 18.97 -10.42
N GLY A 233 -22.99 19.07 -11.12
CA GLY A 233 -23.32 20.25 -11.93
C GLY A 233 -22.87 20.13 -13.39
N GLU A 234 -22.77 21.28 -14.09
CA GLU A 234 -22.62 21.34 -15.55
C GLU A 234 -21.26 20.85 -16.07
N ASN A 235 -20.17 21.12 -15.35
CA ASN A 235 -18.80 20.69 -15.70
C ASN A 235 -18.31 19.54 -14.81
N ARG A 236 -19.22 18.69 -14.34
CA ARG A 236 -18.91 17.66 -13.34
C ARG A 236 -17.84 16.67 -13.78
N ALA A 237 -17.85 16.23 -15.04
CA ALA A 237 -16.85 15.29 -15.56
C ALA A 237 -15.44 15.92 -15.58
N SER A 238 -15.33 17.11 -16.19
CA SER A 238 -14.10 17.92 -16.23
C SER A 238 -13.49 18.12 -14.84
N GLU A 239 -14.31 18.57 -13.90
CA GLU A 239 -13.86 18.91 -12.55
C GLU A 239 -13.55 17.67 -11.72
N ALA A 240 -14.30 16.57 -11.89
CA ALA A 240 -13.99 15.30 -11.24
C ALA A 240 -12.65 14.73 -11.75
N ALA A 241 -12.39 14.76 -13.06
CA ALA A 241 -11.12 14.32 -13.63
C ALA A 241 -9.93 15.14 -13.11
N LYS A 242 -10.06 16.48 -13.10
CA LYS A 242 -9.03 17.38 -12.53
C LYS A 242 -8.75 17.08 -11.06
N LYS A 243 -9.81 16.90 -10.25
CA LYS A 243 -9.66 16.54 -8.82
C LYS A 243 -8.98 15.19 -8.64
N ALA A 244 -9.27 14.21 -9.51
CA ALA A 244 -8.67 12.90 -9.45
C ALA A 244 -7.16 12.95 -9.71
N ILE A 245 -6.71 13.64 -10.77
CA ILE A 245 -5.28 13.79 -11.10
C ILE A 245 -4.52 14.69 -10.11
N SER A 246 -5.21 15.62 -9.46
CA SER A 246 -4.62 16.49 -8.42
C SER A 246 -4.85 15.98 -7.00
N SER A 247 -5.32 14.74 -6.84
CA SER A 247 -5.69 14.19 -5.53
C SER A 247 -4.45 14.05 -4.64
N PRO A 248 -4.51 14.46 -3.35
CA PRO A 248 -3.42 14.24 -2.40
C PRO A 248 -3.03 12.77 -2.20
N LEU A 249 -3.90 11.85 -2.61
CA LEU A 249 -3.69 10.41 -2.54
C LEU A 249 -2.72 9.89 -3.64
N LEU A 250 -2.51 10.68 -4.71
CA LEU A 250 -1.47 10.44 -5.70
C LEU A 250 -0.13 10.96 -5.15
N GLU A 251 0.61 10.11 -4.42
CA GLU A 251 1.95 10.48 -3.89
C GLU A 251 2.94 10.84 -5.01
N THR A 252 2.76 10.23 -6.18
CA THR A 252 3.54 10.49 -7.39
C THR A 252 2.62 11.09 -8.44
N SER A 253 3.15 12.07 -9.20
CA SER A 253 2.45 12.58 -10.39
C SER A 253 2.05 11.42 -11.30
N ILE A 254 0.93 11.54 -12.00
CA ILE A 254 0.52 10.57 -13.02
C ILE A 254 1.52 10.51 -14.19
N ASP A 255 2.24 11.60 -14.41
CA ASP A 255 3.43 11.71 -15.25
C ASP A 255 4.54 10.75 -14.76
N GLY A 256 4.94 9.80 -15.60
CA GLY A 256 5.86 8.71 -15.30
C GLY A 256 5.21 7.35 -15.00
N ALA A 257 3.88 7.24 -15.08
CA ALA A 257 3.17 5.96 -15.01
C ALA A 257 3.18 5.26 -16.38
N THR A 258 3.47 3.96 -16.40
CA THR A 258 3.43 3.17 -17.65
C THR A 258 2.04 2.60 -17.97
N GLY A 259 1.15 2.60 -16.99
CA GLY A 259 -0.24 2.17 -17.17
C GLY A 259 -1.19 2.96 -16.28
N VAL A 260 -2.34 3.36 -16.85
CA VAL A 260 -3.40 4.08 -16.14
C VAL A 260 -4.71 3.36 -16.33
N LEU A 261 -5.40 3.10 -15.23
CA LEU A 261 -6.78 2.60 -15.20
C LEU A 261 -7.68 3.71 -14.68
N MET A 262 -8.69 4.09 -15.46
CA MET A 262 -9.68 5.10 -15.09
C MET A 262 -11.08 4.49 -14.98
N ASN A 263 -11.73 4.67 -13.84
CA ASN A 263 -13.15 4.33 -13.66
C ASN A 263 -13.96 5.62 -13.55
N ILE A 264 -15.03 5.73 -14.35
CA ILE A 264 -16.00 6.81 -14.29
C ILE A 264 -17.34 6.24 -13.83
N THR A 265 -17.77 6.61 -12.62
CA THR A 265 -19.08 6.22 -12.08
C THR A 265 -20.00 7.42 -12.08
N GLY A 266 -21.20 7.28 -12.64
CA GLY A 266 -22.19 8.35 -12.67
C GLY A 266 -23.63 7.83 -12.64
N GLY A 267 -24.60 8.73 -12.49
CA GLY A 267 -26.01 8.38 -12.62
C GLY A 267 -26.41 8.02 -14.05
N SER A 268 -27.67 7.65 -14.26
CA SER A 268 -28.23 7.32 -15.59
C SER A 268 -28.19 8.48 -16.60
N ASN A 269 -27.84 9.69 -16.14
CA ASN A 269 -27.64 10.87 -16.96
C ASN A 269 -26.18 11.03 -17.44
N LEU A 270 -25.28 10.08 -17.15
CA LEU A 270 -23.90 10.10 -17.64
C LEU A 270 -23.87 10.02 -19.17
N SER A 271 -23.32 11.05 -19.80
CA SER A 271 -23.23 11.14 -21.26
C SER A 271 -21.88 10.67 -21.80
N LEU A 272 -21.85 10.24 -23.06
CA LEU A 272 -20.60 9.90 -23.75
C LEU A 272 -19.63 11.09 -23.81
N PHE A 273 -20.15 12.31 -23.95
CA PHE A 273 -19.33 13.52 -24.01
C PHE A 273 -18.60 13.77 -22.67
N GLU A 274 -19.30 13.57 -21.54
CA GLU A 274 -18.70 13.65 -20.21
C GLU A 274 -17.60 12.59 -20.01
N VAL A 275 -17.84 11.36 -20.46
CA VAL A 275 -16.85 10.28 -20.40
C VAL A 275 -15.61 10.63 -21.22
N GLN A 276 -15.80 11.14 -22.44
CA GLN A 276 -14.71 11.57 -23.31
C GLN A 276 -13.91 12.74 -22.70
N GLU A 277 -14.59 13.77 -22.19
CA GLU A 277 -13.92 14.93 -21.59
C GLU A 277 -13.06 14.51 -20.38
N ALA A 278 -13.57 13.64 -19.51
CA ALA A 278 -12.81 13.11 -18.39
C ALA A 278 -11.57 12.32 -18.86
N ALA A 279 -11.73 11.46 -19.88
CA ALA A 279 -10.63 10.69 -20.46
C ALA A 279 -9.54 11.59 -21.06
N ASP A 280 -9.93 12.61 -21.84
CA ASP A 280 -9.01 13.53 -22.49
C ASP A 280 -8.16 14.32 -21.47
N ILE A 281 -8.75 14.70 -20.33
CA ILE A 281 -8.03 15.40 -19.25
C ILE A 281 -6.98 14.50 -18.60
N VAL A 282 -7.34 13.25 -18.28
CA VAL A 282 -6.40 12.31 -17.66
C VAL A 282 -5.31 11.90 -18.65
N ALA A 283 -5.66 11.70 -19.93
CA ALA A 283 -4.70 11.40 -20.99
C ALA A 283 -3.71 12.54 -21.21
N SER A 284 -4.19 13.79 -21.24
CA SER A 284 -3.34 14.98 -21.38
C SER A 284 -2.40 15.21 -20.20
N ALA A 285 -2.74 14.67 -19.02
CA ALA A 285 -1.89 14.75 -17.82
C ALA A 285 -0.88 13.60 -17.72
N SER A 286 -1.03 12.56 -18.53
CA SER A 286 -0.18 11.35 -18.53
C SER A 286 0.85 11.40 -19.67
N ASP A 287 1.81 10.48 -19.65
CA ASP A 287 2.79 10.34 -20.75
C ASP A 287 2.12 9.92 -22.07
N GLU A 288 2.65 10.39 -23.22
CA GLU A 288 2.10 10.05 -24.55
C GLU A 288 2.13 8.54 -24.86
N GLU A 289 3.06 7.80 -24.24
CA GLU A 289 3.20 6.34 -24.41
C GLU A 289 2.47 5.54 -23.32
N VAL A 290 1.67 6.19 -22.45
CA VAL A 290 0.95 5.49 -21.38
C VAL A 290 -0.09 4.54 -21.96
N ASN A 291 -0.13 3.30 -21.45
CA ASN A 291 -1.25 2.42 -21.73
C ASN A 291 -2.43 2.82 -20.83
N MET A 292 -3.41 3.53 -21.38
CA MET A 292 -4.60 3.95 -20.65
C MET A 292 -5.80 3.07 -21.00
N ILE A 293 -6.40 2.48 -19.97
CA ILE A 293 -7.71 1.82 -20.06
C ILE A 293 -8.73 2.61 -19.25
N PHE A 294 -9.95 2.72 -19.77
CA PHE A 294 -11.04 3.37 -19.05
C PHE A 294 -12.34 2.60 -19.21
N GLY A 295 -13.14 2.60 -18.15
CA GLY A 295 -14.51 2.09 -18.20
C GLY A 295 -15.46 3.02 -17.48
N SER A 296 -16.76 2.75 -17.68
CA SER A 296 -17.81 3.58 -17.11
C SER A 296 -18.95 2.74 -16.54
N VAL A 297 -19.34 3.06 -15.30
CA VAL A 297 -20.33 2.33 -14.53
C VAL A 297 -21.51 3.25 -14.21
N ILE A 298 -22.72 2.75 -14.38
CA ILE A 298 -23.94 3.47 -13.99
C ILE A 298 -24.32 3.07 -12.57
N ASN A 299 -24.38 4.07 -11.69
CA ASN A 299 -24.90 3.93 -10.33
C ASN A 299 -26.06 4.92 -10.13
N GLU A 300 -27.28 4.39 -10.09
CA GLU A 300 -28.51 5.18 -9.94
C GLU A 300 -28.56 5.99 -8.62
N GLN A 301 -27.78 5.59 -7.61
CA GLN A 301 -27.72 6.30 -6.33
C GLN A 301 -27.00 7.66 -6.45
N LEU A 302 -26.11 7.82 -7.42
CA LEU A 302 -25.28 9.03 -7.57
C LEU A 302 -26.03 10.22 -8.19
N LYS A 303 -27.23 10.02 -8.78
CA LYS A 303 -28.04 11.08 -9.41
C LYS A 303 -27.22 12.01 -10.32
N ASP A 304 -26.85 13.20 -9.83
CA ASP A 304 -26.13 14.24 -10.57
C ASP A 304 -24.62 14.25 -10.30
N GLU A 305 -24.13 13.39 -9.42
CA GLU A 305 -22.71 13.26 -9.10
C GLU A 305 -21.98 12.33 -10.07
N ILE A 306 -20.74 12.69 -10.40
CA ILE A 306 -19.77 11.82 -11.08
C ILE A 306 -18.57 11.62 -10.16
N VAL A 307 -18.15 10.36 -10.06
CA VAL A 307 -16.93 9.93 -9.37
C VAL A 307 -15.95 9.43 -10.42
N VAL A 308 -14.78 10.07 -10.49
CA VAL A 308 -13.65 9.63 -11.33
C VAL A 308 -12.57 9.06 -10.42
N THR A 309 -12.23 7.79 -10.62
CA THR A 309 -11.13 7.11 -9.92
C THR A 309 -10.03 6.82 -10.92
N VAL A 310 -8.82 7.27 -10.62
CA VAL A 310 -7.63 7.06 -11.46
C VAL A 310 -6.62 6.23 -10.68
N ILE A 311 -6.14 5.15 -11.29
CA ILE A 311 -5.13 4.26 -10.72
C ILE A 311 -3.95 4.23 -11.68
N ALA A 312 -2.84 4.77 -11.22
CA ALA A 312 -1.60 4.85 -11.97
C ALA A 312 -0.64 3.76 -11.48
N THR A 313 -0.06 3.03 -12.41
CA THR A 313 0.76 1.83 -12.15
C THR A 313 2.09 1.89 -12.90
N GLY A 314 3.06 1.13 -12.42
CA GLY A 314 4.33 0.93 -13.12
C GLY A 314 5.18 2.20 -13.16
N PHE A 315 5.28 2.88 -12.02
CA PHE A 315 6.20 4.01 -11.84
C PHE A 315 7.65 3.52 -11.83
N ASN A 316 8.51 4.19 -12.60
CA ASN A 316 9.95 3.88 -12.62
C ASN A 316 10.60 4.27 -11.27
N GLU A 317 11.04 3.26 -10.50
CA GLU A 317 11.68 3.45 -9.18
C GLU A 317 13.02 4.19 -9.23
N GLU A 318 13.68 4.20 -10.39
CA GLU A 318 14.93 4.93 -10.59
C GLU A 318 14.76 6.45 -10.61
N LEU A 319 13.57 6.96 -10.95
CA LEU A 319 13.29 8.41 -10.98
C LEU A 319 12.94 8.97 -9.60
N LEU A 320 12.38 8.15 -8.71
CA LEU A 320 11.99 8.56 -7.35
C LEU A 320 13.20 8.84 -6.44
N HIS A 321 14.35 8.21 -6.69
CA HIS A 321 15.57 8.41 -5.91
C HIS A 321 16.46 9.57 -6.40
N GLN A 322 16.17 10.19 -7.55
CA GLN A 322 17.00 11.29 -8.09
C GLN A 322 16.55 12.69 -7.64
N LYS A 323 15.37 12.83 -7.01
CA LYS A 323 14.83 14.12 -6.52
C LYS A 323 15.14 14.45 -5.06
N GLN A 324 16.15 13.83 -4.44
CA GLN A 324 16.73 14.41 -3.21
C GLN A 324 17.79 15.45 -3.61
N PRO A 325 17.64 16.73 -3.23
CA PRO A 325 18.68 17.72 -3.47
C PRO A 325 19.90 17.32 -2.64
N ARG A 326 20.95 16.86 -3.33
CA ARG A 326 22.29 16.79 -2.74
C ARG A 326 22.61 18.20 -2.25
N SER A 327 22.66 18.37 -0.94
CA SER A 327 23.13 19.60 -0.29
C SER A 327 24.53 19.91 -0.82
N THR A 328 24.64 20.85 -1.75
CA THR A 328 25.90 21.43 -2.19
C THR A 328 26.46 22.24 -1.03
N GLY A 329 27.39 21.62 -0.29
CA GLY A 329 28.20 22.32 0.70
C GLY A 329 29.04 23.39 0.02
N PHE A 330 28.77 24.65 0.37
CA PHE A 330 29.63 25.78 0.09
C PHE A 330 30.96 25.61 0.83
N GLY A 331 32.08 25.70 0.10
CA GLY A 331 33.41 25.58 0.71
C GLY A 331 34.57 25.83 -0.25
N SER A 332 34.72 27.09 -0.67
CA SER A 332 36.00 27.77 -0.94
C SER A 332 36.98 27.12 -1.93
N ALA A 333 37.00 27.65 -3.15
CA ALA A 333 38.14 27.58 -4.06
C ALA A 333 39.37 28.32 -3.50
N ARG A 334 40.56 27.70 -3.57
CA ARG A 334 41.78 28.42 -3.93
C ARG A 334 42.77 27.51 -4.65
N ALA A 335 43.19 28.00 -5.81
CA ALA A 335 44.09 27.43 -6.79
C ALA A 335 45.51 27.19 -6.29
N GLN A 336 46.22 26.20 -6.85
CA GLN A 336 47.30 26.45 -7.81
C GLN A 336 47.87 25.15 -8.39
N GLN A 337 48.07 25.18 -9.71
CA GLN A 337 48.75 24.21 -10.54
C GLN A 337 50.26 24.28 -10.34
N ALA A 338 50.95 23.13 -10.39
CA ALA A 338 52.25 23.00 -11.05
C ALA A 338 52.54 21.50 -11.32
N ALA A 339 52.82 21.19 -12.58
CA ALA A 339 53.23 19.89 -13.08
C ALA A 339 54.73 19.64 -12.85
N THR A 340 55.17 18.38 -12.69
CA THR A 340 56.33 17.76 -13.40
C THR A 340 56.66 16.32 -12.92
N THR A 341 56.59 15.37 -13.88
CA THR A 341 57.50 14.24 -14.21
C THR A 341 58.32 13.46 -13.13
N THR A 342 58.03 12.14 -13.04
CA THR A 342 58.83 10.88 -12.85
C THR A 342 60.38 10.89 -12.70
N PRO A 343 61.10 9.78 -12.31
CA PRO A 343 60.76 8.52 -11.59
C PRO A 343 61.81 7.94 -10.56
N ILE A 344 61.42 6.87 -9.82
CA ILE A 344 62.17 5.70 -9.22
C ILE A 344 63.39 5.93 -8.27
N ARG A 345 63.37 5.36 -7.04
CA ARG A 345 64.25 4.23 -6.56
C ARG A 345 64.12 3.91 -5.05
N GLU A 346 64.19 2.60 -4.80
CA GLU A 346 64.35 1.78 -3.58
C GLU A 346 65.11 2.37 -2.37
N GLN A 347 64.72 1.97 -1.15
CA GLN A 347 65.51 1.00 -0.35
C GLN A 347 64.81 0.51 0.93
N ARG A 348 65.25 -0.68 1.32
CA ARG A 348 64.69 -1.73 2.19
C ARG A 348 65.44 -1.79 3.52
N LYS A 349 64.77 -2.22 4.62
CA LYS A 349 65.25 -3.13 5.70
C LYS A 349 64.16 -3.22 6.80
N GLU A 350 63.51 -4.36 7.09
CA GLU A 350 63.97 -5.54 7.88
C GLU A 350 64.46 -5.10 9.28
N GLU A 351 63.95 -5.51 10.45
CA GLU A 351 63.58 -6.84 10.97
C GLU A 351 62.77 -6.74 12.31
N GLN A 352 61.68 -7.53 12.40
CA GLN A 352 61.34 -8.57 13.41
C GLN A 352 61.42 -8.41 14.97
N PRO A 353 60.67 -9.26 15.73
CA PRO A 353 59.90 -8.90 16.93
C PRO A 353 60.32 -9.62 18.22
N LYS A 354 59.74 -9.26 19.40
CA LYS A 354 59.64 -10.16 20.57
C LYS A 354 58.40 -9.94 21.45
N GLN A 355 57.75 -11.05 21.79
CA GLN A 355 56.75 -11.27 22.85
C GLN A 355 57.42 -11.48 24.22
N GLN A 356 56.70 -11.18 25.31
CA GLN A 356 56.51 -11.99 26.56
C GLN A 356 55.70 -11.14 27.57
N GLU A 357 54.47 -11.51 27.94
CA GLU A 357 54.00 -12.47 28.95
C GLU A 357 53.84 -11.92 30.39
N ARG A 358 52.57 -11.98 30.84
CA ARG A 358 52.00 -12.33 32.18
C ARG A 358 52.35 -11.54 33.44
N GLN A 359 51.28 -11.13 34.15
CA GLN A 359 50.81 -11.58 35.50
C GLN A 359 50.02 -10.42 36.18
N VAL A 360 49.11 -10.51 37.15
CA VAL A 360 48.22 -11.49 37.85
C VAL A 360 47.37 -10.59 38.82
N THR A 361 46.05 -10.84 38.97
CA THR A 361 45.07 -10.56 40.08
C THR A 361 45.15 -9.25 40.91
N SER A 362 44.12 -8.60 41.48
CA SER A 362 42.84 -8.99 42.08
C SER A 362 42.12 -7.73 42.61
N HIS A 363 40.81 -7.88 42.83
CA HIS A 363 39.95 -7.23 43.84
C HIS A 363 39.24 -5.90 43.58
N GLN A 364 37.90 -6.05 43.52
CA GLN A 364 36.89 -5.34 44.30
C GLN A 364 36.70 -3.84 44.04
N GLN A 365 35.64 -3.51 43.31
CA GLN A 365 34.69 -2.48 43.73
C GLN A 365 33.36 -2.66 42.97
N GLU A 366 32.43 -3.36 43.63
CA GLU A 366 31.00 -3.01 43.53
C GLU A 366 30.79 -1.67 44.27
N ASP A 367 29.68 -1.00 43.95
CA ASP A 367 29.16 0.26 44.51
C ASP A 367 29.61 1.59 43.88
N ALA A 368 29.33 1.77 42.59
CA ALA A 368 29.23 3.11 41.99
C ALA A 368 28.24 3.23 40.80
N LEU A 369 27.16 2.44 40.79
CA LEU A 369 26.12 2.51 39.77
C LEU A 369 24.77 2.89 40.40
N ASP A 370 24.68 4.08 41.01
CA ASP A 370 23.36 4.63 41.38
C ASP A 370 23.34 6.17 41.59
N ILE A 371 24.04 6.93 40.74
CA ILE A 371 23.92 8.40 40.75
C ILE A 371 23.68 8.93 39.32
N PRO A 372 22.52 9.57 39.05
CA PRO A 372 22.24 10.21 37.78
C PRO A 372 23.23 11.33 37.41
N THR A 373 23.57 11.44 36.13
CA THR A 373 24.63 12.28 35.56
C THR A 373 24.51 13.78 35.86
N PHE A 374 23.32 14.27 36.24
CA PHE A 374 23.05 15.70 36.45
C PHE A 374 23.55 16.28 37.80
N LEU A 375 23.92 15.44 38.78
CA LEU A 375 24.43 15.90 40.09
C LEU A 375 25.96 16.03 40.15
N ARG A 376 26.70 15.61 39.10
CA ARG A 376 28.16 15.49 39.13
C ARG A 376 28.93 16.81 38.95
N ASN A 377 28.27 17.89 38.53
CA ASN A 377 28.96 19.14 38.11
C ASN A 377 28.67 20.40 38.96
N ARG A 378 28.13 20.27 40.17
CA ARG A 378 27.80 21.44 41.02
C ARG A 378 28.77 21.76 42.17
N GLN A 379 29.88 21.01 42.32
CA GLN A 379 30.88 21.25 43.38
C GLN A 379 32.24 21.77 42.88
N ARG A 380 32.33 22.29 41.65
CA ARG A 380 33.54 22.96 41.12
C ARG A 380 33.33 24.44 40.80
N ARG A 381 32.66 25.16 41.70
CA ARG A 381 32.75 26.62 41.80
C ARG A 381 32.75 27.01 43.27
N ASN A 382 33.95 26.99 43.85
CA ASN A 382 34.52 28.08 44.64
C ASN A 382 36.05 27.89 44.66
#